data_AF-A0A432WB36-F1
#
_entry.id   AF-A0A432WB36-F1
#
_cell.length_a   1.000
_cell.length_b   1.000
_cell.length_c   1.000
_cell.angle_alpha   90.00
_cell.angle_beta   90.00
_cell.angle_gamma   90.00
#
_symmetry.space_group_name_H-M   'P 1'
#
loop_
_entity.id
_entity.type
_entity.pdbx_description
1 polymer ?
#
loop_
_entity_poly.entity_id
_entity_poly.type
_entity_poly.pdbx_seq_one_letter_code
_entity_poly.pdbx_strand_id
1 'polypeptide(L)' 'MAKKTIKVTQTKSSIGRLPKHKATLVGLGLRRINHTVELEDTPSVRGMVNKVYYMVKVEE' A
#
# COMPACT_ATOMS: atom_id res chain seq x y z
N MET A 1 11.16 20.29 -3.76
CA MET A 1 10.42 19.44 -4.72
C MET A 1 9.10 19.07 -4.06
N ALA A 2 7.96 19.33 -4.71
CA ALA A 2 6.65 19.12 -4.10
C ALA A 2 6.50 17.66 -3.69
N LYS A 3 6.27 17.40 -2.39
CA LYS A 3 5.96 16.07 -1.88
C LYS A 3 4.59 15.69 -2.43
N LYS A 4 4.56 15.04 -3.59
CA LYS A 4 3.37 14.32 -4.04
C LYS A 4 3.12 13.22 -3.04
N THR A 5 1.99 13.30 -2.35
CA THR A 5 1.53 12.29 -1.40
C THR A 5 0.51 11.44 -2.12
N ILE A 6 0.68 10.12 -2.09
CA ILE A 6 -0.33 9.19 -2.57
C ILE A 6 -1.11 8.64 -1.39
N LYS A 7 -2.42 8.51 -1.56
CA LYS A 7 -3.31 7.81 -0.65
C LYS A 7 -3.38 6.35 -1.06
N VAL A 8 -2.95 5.47 -0.18
CA VAL A 8 -3.03 4.03 -0.40
C VAL A 8 -4.09 3.46 0.52
N THR A 9 -5.14 2.88 -0.05
CA THR A 9 -6.22 2.22 0.68
C THR A 9 -6.16 0.71 0.47
N GLN A 10 -6.21 -0.07 1.54
CA GLN A 10 -6.33 -1.52 1.42
C GLN A 10 -7.77 -1.91 1.05
N THR A 11 -8.00 -2.40 -0.16
CA THR A 11 -9.34 -2.84 -0.60
C THR A 11 -9.58 -4.33 -0.37
N LYS A 12 -8.53 -5.15 -0.36
CA LYS A 12 -8.64 -6.60 -0.17
C LYS A 12 -7.93 -7.10 1.08
N SER A 13 -8.51 -8.14 1.68
CA SER A 13 -7.94 -8.82 2.85
C SER A 13 -6.58 -9.47 2.56
N SER A 14 -5.70 -9.42 3.56
CA SER A 14 -4.40 -10.09 3.56
C SER A 14 -4.45 -11.58 3.93
N ILE A 15 -5.61 -12.08 4.34
CA ILE A 15 -5.83 -13.50 4.68
C ILE A 15 -5.60 -14.38 3.44
N GLY A 16 -4.92 -15.51 3.62
CA GLY A 16 -4.58 -16.45 2.53
C GLY A 16 -3.52 -15.93 1.53
N ARG A 17 -2.92 -14.76 1.77
CA ARG A 17 -1.88 -14.20 0.88
C ARG A 17 -0.49 -14.63 1.28
N LEU A 18 0.42 -14.59 0.31
CA LEU A 18 1.84 -14.85 0.49
C LEU A 18 2.41 -14.00 1.64
N PRO A 19 3.31 -14.56 2.47
CA PRO A 19 3.90 -13.84 3.60
C PRO A 19 4.63 -12.56 3.17
N LYS A 20 5.22 -12.55 1.96
CA LYS A 20 5.87 -11.36 1.39
C LYS A 20 4.89 -10.20 1.18
N HIS A 21 3.69 -10.45 0.64
CA HIS A 21 2.68 -9.41 0.44
C HIS A 21 2.11 -8.92 1.77
N LYS A 22 1.93 -9.82 2.75
CA LYS A 22 1.54 -9.44 4.11
C LYS A 22 2.55 -8.48 4.73
N ALA A 23 3.85 -8.78 4.61
CA ALA A 23 4.92 -7.91 5.10
C ALA A 23 4.93 -6.56 4.39
N THR A 24 4.66 -6.51 3.08
CA THR A 24 4.54 -5.24 2.34
C THR A 24 3.37 -4.40 2.83
N LEU A 25 2.20 -4.99 3.09
CA LEU A 25 1.05 -4.26 3.62
C LEU A 25 1.33 -3.68 5.02
N VAL A 26 1.97 -4.46 5.90
CA VAL A 26 2.40 -3.99 7.22
C VAL A 26 3.45 -2.89 7.11
N GLY A 27 4.41 -3.03 6.19
CA GLY A 27 5.45 -2.02 5.93
C GLY A 27 4.90 -0.71 5.36
N LEU A 28 3.80 -0.77 4.61
CA LEU A 28 3.05 0.40 4.14
C LEU A 28 2.12 1.00 5.22
N GLY A 29 2.02 0.39 6.41
CA GLY A 29 1.15 0.85 7.50
C GLY A 29 -0.32 0.43 7.36
N LEU A 30 -0.65 -0.46 6.42
CA LEU A 30 -2.01 -0.96 6.20
C LEU A 30 -2.32 -2.10 7.16
N ARG A 31 -3.18 -1.83 8.16
CA ARG A 31 -3.53 -2.80 9.22
C ARG A 31 -4.91 -3.43 9.08
N ARG A 32 -5.84 -2.79 8.35
CA ARG A 32 -7.24 -3.24 8.20
C ARG A 32 -7.78 -2.90 6.81
N ILE A 33 -8.84 -3.60 6.40
CA ILE A 33 -9.56 -3.30 5.15
C ILE A 33 -10.15 -1.88 5.25
N ASN A 34 -10.12 -1.14 4.16
CA ASN A 34 -10.48 0.28 4.04
C ASN A 34 -9.64 1.23 4.90
N HIS A 35 -8.48 0.78 5.39
CA HIS A 35 -7.50 1.69 5.98
C HIS A 35 -6.79 2.45 4.88
N THR A 36 -6.77 3.77 4.99
CA THR A 36 -6.06 4.66 4.07
C THR A 36 -4.83 5.22 4.78
N VAL A 37 -3.70 5.19 4.10
CA VAL A 37 -2.44 5.78 4.58
C VAL A 37 -1.93 6.75 3.52
N GLU A 38 -1.54 7.94 3.96
CA GLU A 38 -0.86 8.92 3.12
C GLU A 38 0.64 8.65 3.16
N LEU A 39 1.23 8.41 1.99
CA LEU A 39 2.66 8.11 1.84
C LEU A 39 3.27 9.05 0.80
N GLU A 40 4.54 9.38 0.98
CA GLU A 40 5.28 10.14 -0.02
C GLU A 40 5.49 9.30 -1.28
N ASP A 41 5.26 9.91 -2.46
CA ASP A 41 5.47 9.30 -3.76
C ASP A 41 6.97 9.17 -4.05
N THR A 42 7.55 8.13 -3.47
CA THR A 42 8.93 7.72 -3.72
C THR A 42 8.94 6.48 -4.63
N PRO A 43 9.99 6.29 -5.45
CA PRO A 43 10.15 5.08 -6.24
C PRO A 43 10.08 3.80 -5.39
N SER A 44 10.57 3.85 -4.16
CA SER A 44 10.50 2.76 -3.19
C SER A 44 9.07 2.41 -2.80
N VAL A 45 8.23 3.42 -2.50
CA VAL A 45 6.80 3.22 -2.18
C VAL A 45 6.06 2.70 -3.40
N ARG A 46 6.27 3.25 -4.60
CA ARG A 46 5.70 2.70 -5.84
C ARG A 46 6.09 1.25 -6.07
N GLY A 47 7.34 0.88 -5.82
CA GLY A 47 7.79 -0.51 -5.94
C GLY A 47 7.08 -1.46 -4.97
N MET A 48 6.84 -1.01 -3.73
CA MET A 48 6.07 -1.75 -2.74
C MET A 48 4.60 -1.88 -3.15
N VAL A 49 3.97 -0.78 -3.55
CA VAL A 49 2.58 -0.73 -4.03
C VAL A 49 2.37 -1.63 -5.25
N ASN A 50 3.29 -1.62 -6.23
CA ASN A 50 3.23 -2.49 -7.39
C ASN A 50 3.26 -3.98 -7.04
N LYS A 51 3.95 -4.38 -5.96
CA LYS A 51 3.92 -5.78 -5.51
C LYS A 51 2.55 -6.20 -4.98
N VAL A 52 1.75 -5.25 -4.48
CA VAL A 52 0.43 -5.50 -3.87
C VAL A 52 -0.71 -4.82 -4.64
N TYR A 53 -0.49 -4.45 -5.91
CA TYR A 53 -1.38 -3.61 -6.72
C TYR A 53 -2.84 -4.12 -6.76
N TYR A 54 -3.03 -5.44 -6.73
CA TYR A 54 -4.35 -6.06 -6.80
C TYR A 54 -5.13 -6.03 -5.48
N MET A 55 -4.50 -5.55 -4.40
CA MET A 55 -5.06 -5.48 -3.03
C MET A 55 -5.20 -4.06 -2.50
N VAL A 56 -4.59 -3.09 -3.17
CA VAL A 56 -4.57 -1.69 -2.76
C VAL A 56 -5.17 -0.83 -3.85
N LYS A 57 -5.86 0.23 -3.43
CA LYS A 57 -6.28 1.33 -4.31
C LYS A 57 -5.34 2.49 -4.01
N VAL A 58 -4.80 3.09 -5.07
CA VAL A 58 -3.98 4.29 -4.97
C VAL A 58 -4.79 5.45 -5.52
N GLU A 59 -4.90 6.51 -4.76
CA GLU A 59 -5.48 7.79 -5.16
C GLU A 59 -4.38 8.85 -5.05
N GLU A 60 -4.20 9.67 -6.10
CA GLU A 60 -3.22 10.77 -6.16
C GLU A 60 -3.88 12.09 -5.73
#